data_AF-A0A1T4XKB9-F1
#
_entry.id   AF-A0A1T4XKB9-F1
#
_cell.length_a   1.000
_cell.length_b   1.000
_cell.length_c   1.000
_cell.angle_alpha   90.00
_cell.angle_beta   90.00
_cell.angle_gamma   90.00
#
_symmetry.space_group_name_H-M   'P 1'
#
loop_
_entity.id
_entity.type
_entity.pdbx_description
1 polymer ?
#
loop_
_entity_poly.entity_id
_entity_poly.type
_entity_poly.pdbx_seq_one_letter_code
_entity_poly.pdbx_strand_id
1 'polypeptide(L)'
;MSFLKRFSFWLPVLAVIHYIIELLYNPVKDIIFALDPLLGKTFWALNIHDFLYDSEHSKILFPGLLVHLFVWLIYGIIIDYIFKLLFRQDTR
;
A
#
# COMPACT_ATOMS: atom_id res chain seq x y z
N MET A 1 3.09 19.03 14.70
CA MET A 1 2.35 18.69 13.46
C MET A 1 1.25 17.71 13.81
N SER A 2 -0.01 18.06 13.53
CA SER A 2 -1.16 17.17 13.74
C SER A 2 -0.97 15.85 12.97
N PHE A 3 -1.33 14.72 13.57
CA PHE A 3 -1.25 13.39 12.97
C PHE A 3 -2.03 13.31 11.63
N LEU A 4 -3.14 14.05 11.53
CA LEU A 4 -3.97 14.20 10.33
C LEU A 4 -3.29 14.98 9.19
N LYS A 5 -2.04 15.45 9.34
CA LYS A 5 -1.29 16.11 8.27
C LYS A 5 -0.16 15.24 7.71
N ARG A 6 -0.02 14.00 8.20
CA ARG A 6 1.06 13.10 7.84
C ARG A 6 0.67 12.21 6.66
N PHE A 7 1.58 12.05 5.72
CA PHE A 7 1.42 11.08 4.62
C PHE A 7 1.39 9.65 5.16
N SER A 8 2.10 9.37 6.27
CA SER A 8 2.01 8.08 6.98
C SER A 8 0.60 7.72 7.43
N PHE A 9 -0.30 8.70 7.58
CA PHE A 9 -1.69 8.47 7.93
C PHE A 9 -2.58 8.36 6.69
N TRP A 10 -2.45 9.29 5.75
CA TRP A 10 -3.36 9.35 4.60
C TRP A 10 -3.13 8.25 3.57
N LEU A 11 -1.89 7.79 3.35
CA LEU A 11 -1.62 6.77 2.34
C LEU A 11 -2.26 5.41 2.67
N PRO A 12 -2.18 4.88 3.91
CA PRO A 12 -2.95 3.70 4.29
C PRO A 12 -4.46 3.90 4.16
N VAL A 13 -4.98 5.06 4.53
CA VAL A 13 -6.42 5.37 4.44
C VAL A 13 -6.88 5.38 2.98
N LEU A 14 -6.12 6.01 2.08
CA LEU A 14 -6.40 6.02 0.65
C LEU A 14 -6.31 4.62 0.05
N ALA A 15 -5.37 3.78 0.50
CA ALA A 15 -5.27 2.38 0.07
C ALA A 15 -6.50 1.57 0.47
N VAL A 16 -7.01 1.74 1.70
CA VAL A 16 -8.27 1.12 2.15
C VAL A 16 -9.46 1.59 1.31
N ILE A 17 -9.57 2.90 1.06
CA ILE A 17 -10.68 3.46 0.26
C ILE A 17 -10.63 2.93 -1.17
N HIS A 18 -9.44 2.94 -1.79
CA HIS A 18 -9.24 2.37 -3.13
C HIS A 18 -9.68 0.91 -3.18
N TYR A 19 -9.26 0.11 -2.21
CA TYR A 19 -9.64 -1.30 -2.11
C TYR A 19 -11.17 -1.50 -1.98
N ILE A 20 -11.84 -0.70 -1.15
CA ILE A 20 -13.31 -0.75 -1.01
C ILE A 20 -14.00 -0.40 -2.33
N ILE A 21 -13.54 0.65 -3.02
CA ILE A 21 -14.07 1.04 -4.33
C ILE A 21 -13.87 -0.09 -5.34
N GLU A 22 -12.68 -0.66 -5.41
CA GLU A 22 -12.34 -1.75 -6.33
C GLU A 22 -13.23 -2.98 -6.10
N LEU A 23 -13.47 -3.37 -4.84
CA LEU A 23 -14.42 -4.42 -4.48
C LEU A 23 -15.86 -4.13 -4.93
N LEU A 24 -16.31 -2.87 -4.85
CA LEU A 24 -17.66 -2.47 -5.23
C LEU A 24 -17.86 -2.49 -6.76
N TYR A 25 -16.84 -2.11 -7.54
CA TYR A 25 -16.93 -2.04 -8.99
C TYR A 25 -16.57 -3.35 -9.68
N ASN A 26 -15.68 -4.16 -9.10
CA ASN A 26 -15.26 -5.41 -9.71
C ASN A 26 -14.81 -6.45 -8.65
N PRO A 27 -15.74 -7.28 -8.13
CA PRO A 27 -15.45 -8.20 -7.02
C PRO A 27 -14.47 -9.34 -7.37
N VAL A 28 -14.01 -9.40 -8.62
CA VAL A 28 -13.18 -10.48 -9.19
C VAL A 28 -11.85 -9.96 -9.75
N LYS A 29 -11.61 -8.65 -9.90
CA LYS A 29 -10.39 -8.16 -10.57
C LYS A 29 -9.33 -7.60 -9.62
N ASP A 30 -8.25 -8.38 -9.51
CA ASP A 30 -6.82 -8.03 -9.58
C ASP A 30 -6.28 -6.78 -8.87
N ILE A 31 -6.17 -6.94 -7.56
CA ILE A 31 -5.31 -6.15 -6.67
C ILE A 31 -3.81 -6.26 -7.05
N ILE A 32 -3.44 -7.18 -7.94
CA ILE A 32 -2.07 -7.28 -8.49
C ILE A 32 -1.67 -6.02 -9.27
N PHE A 33 -2.62 -5.23 -9.81
CA PHE A 33 -2.33 -3.93 -10.42
C PHE A 33 -2.43 -2.75 -9.45
N ALA A 34 -3.14 -2.88 -8.32
CA ALA A 34 -3.15 -1.90 -7.23
C ALA A 34 -1.94 -2.03 -6.30
N LEU A 35 -1.32 -3.21 -6.29
CA LEU A 35 0.03 -3.44 -5.80
C LEU A 35 1.01 -2.87 -6.81
N ASP A 36 1.81 -1.92 -6.37
CA ASP A 36 3.02 -1.46 -7.05
C ASP A 36 3.68 -2.61 -7.83
N PRO A 37 3.97 -2.47 -9.14
CA PRO A 37 4.62 -3.49 -9.95
C PRO A 37 5.90 -4.06 -9.31
N LEU A 38 6.56 -3.32 -8.43
CA LEU A 38 7.70 -3.79 -7.63
C LEU A 38 7.30 -4.83 -6.57
N LEU A 39 6.18 -4.65 -5.87
CA LEU A 39 5.72 -5.60 -4.85
C LEU A 39 5.20 -6.89 -5.44
N GLY A 40 4.46 -6.80 -6.55
CA GLY A 40 4.05 -7.99 -7.30
C GLY A 40 5.26 -8.84 -7.69
N LYS A 41 6.31 -8.22 -8.23
CA LYS A 41 7.58 -8.90 -8.54
C LYS A 41 8.29 -9.46 -7.32
N THR A 42 8.29 -8.72 -6.20
CA THR A 42 8.95 -9.16 -4.97
C THR A 42 8.25 -10.37 -4.34
N PHE A 43 6.92 -10.39 -4.31
CA PHE A 43 6.16 -11.53 -3.78
C PHE A 43 6.25 -12.76 -4.68
N TRP A 44 6.31 -12.55 -6.00
CA TRP A 44 6.56 -13.61 -6.96
C TRP A 44 7.97 -14.20 -6.78
N ALA A 45 8.98 -13.35 -6.60
CA ALA A 45 10.36 -13.79 -6.35
C ALA A 45 10.53 -14.52 -5.00
N LEU A 46 9.75 -14.15 -3.99
CA LEU A 46 9.76 -14.78 -2.66
C LEU A 46 8.90 -16.05 -2.58
N ASN A 47 8.20 -16.41 -3.66
CA ASN A 47 7.31 -17.58 -3.73
C ASN A 47 6.25 -17.64 -2.62
N ILE A 48 5.82 -16.47 -2.14
CA ILE A 48 4.76 -16.32 -1.12
C ILE A 48 3.43 -15.87 -1.74
N HIS A 49 3.35 -15.89 -3.08
CA HIS A 49 2.20 -15.40 -3.82
C HIS A 49 0.90 -16.07 -3.38
N ASP A 50 0.87 -17.40 -3.33
CA ASP A 50 -0.32 -18.20 -2.97
C ASP A 50 -0.74 -18.01 -1.50
N PHE A 51 0.17 -17.55 -0.64
CA PHE A 51 -0.15 -17.21 0.75
C PHE A 51 -0.80 -15.82 0.88
N LEU A 52 -0.51 -14.91 -0.05
CA LEU A 52 -0.99 -13.53 -0.01
C LEU A 52 -2.21 -13.32 -0.91
N TYR A 53 -2.37 -14.15 -1.94
CA TYR A 53 -3.34 -13.98 -3.01
C TYR A 53 -3.81 -15.33 -3.54
N ASP A 54 -5.13 -15.50 -3.62
CA ASP A 54 -5.79 -16.62 -4.27
C ASP A 54 -5.93 -16.33 -5.75
N SER A 55 -5.10 -16.97 -6.56
CA SER A 55 -5.08 -16.79 -8.02
C SER A 55 -6.25 -17.42 -8.76
N GLU A 56 -6.93 -18.41 -8.15
CA GLU A 56 -8.07 -19.07 -8.80
C GLU A 56 -9.31 -18.19 -8.74
N HIS A 57 -9.51 -17.50 -7.61
CA HIS A 57 -10.65 -16.62 -7.40
C HIS A 57 -10.31 -15.15 -7.59
N SER A 58 -9.06 -14.85 -7.95
CA SER A 58 -8.49 -13.51 -8.11
C SER A 58 -8.72 -12.60 -6.89
N LYS A 59 -8.48 -13.14 -5.69
CA LYS A 59 -8.78 -12.48 -4.41
C LYS A 59 -7.55 -12.33 -3.54
N ILE A 60 -7.37 -11.15 -2.93
CA ILE A 60 -6.37 -10.99 -1.88
C ILE A 60 -6.82 -11.72 -0.63
N LEU A 61 -5.88 -12.44 -0.02
CA LEU A 61 -6.10 -13.05 1.28
C LEU A 61 -5.83 -12.02 2.38
N PHE A 62 -6.34 -12.27 3.58
CA PHE A 62 -6.11 -11.40 4.72
C PHE A 62 -4.61 -11.06 4.96
N PRO A 63 -3.67 -12.01 4.82
CA PRO A 63 -2.24 -11.70 4.89
C PRO A 63 -1.77 -10.71 3.82
N GLY A 64 -2.25 -10.85 2.58
CA GLY A 64 -1.96 -9.91 1.50
C GLY A 64 -2.47 -8.51 1.80
N LEU A 65 -3.69 -8.39 2.34
CA LEU A 65 -4.27 -7.11 2.74
C LEU A 65 -3.42 -6.42 3.83
N LEU A 66 -2.98 -7.19 4.84
CA LEU A 66 -2.11 -6.65 5.89
C LEU A 66 -0.80 -6.12 5.30
N VAL A 67 -0.14 -6.91 4.45
CA VAL A 67 1.11 -6.50 3.82
C VAL A 67 0.90 -5.25 2.97
N HIS A 68 -0.21 -5.17 2.23
CA HIS A 68 -0.56 -3.99 1.44
C HIS A 68 -0.66 -2.72 2.31
N LEU A 69 -1.36 -2.80 3.45
CA LEU A 69 -1.47 -1.67 4.40
C LEU A 69 -0.12 -1.28 4.98
N PHE A 70 0.71 -2.26 5.33
CA PHE A 70 2.05 -2.01 5.88
C PHE A 70 2.96 -1.30 4.87
N VAL A 71 2.92 -1.70 3.59
CA VAL A 71 3.68 -1.02 2.54
C VAL A 71 3.27 0.45 2.44
N TRP A 72 1.98 0.73 2.32
CA TRP A 72 1.51 2.11 2.18
C TRP A 72 1.83 2.97 3.41
N LEU A 73 1.83 2.36 4.60
CA LEU A 73 2.30 3.00 5.82
C LEU A 73 3.79 3.34 5.73
N ILE A 74 4.62 2.39 5.30
CA ILE A 74 6.08 2.58 5.12
C ILE A 74 6.34 3.68 4.08
N TYR A 75 5.66 3.66 2.94
CA TYR A 75 5.77 4.72 1.93
C TYR A 75 5.40 6.09 2.50
N GLY A 76 4.31 6.19 3.26
CA GLY A 76 3.95 7.44 3.92
C GLY A 76 4.96 7.91 4.96
N ILE A 77 5.57 7.00 5.73
CA ILE A 77 6.66 7.33 6.65
C ILE A 77 7.89 7.85 5.89
N ILE A 78 8.27 7.19 4.79
CA ILE A 78 9.40 7.60 3.96
C ILE A 78 9.16 9.00 3.37
N ILE A 79 7.97 9.25 2.81
CA ILE A 79 7.61 10.57 2.26
C ILE A 79 7.63 11.63 3.37
N ASP A 80 7.03 11.35 4.53
CA ASP A 80 7.07 12.27 5.67
C ASP A 80 8.52 12.58 6.11
N TYR A 81 9.41 11.59 6.05
CA TYR A 81 10.82 11.76 6.37
C TYR A 81 11.55 12.61 5.32
N ILE A 82 11.35 12.33 4.03
CA ILE A 82 11.95 13.10 2.93
C ILE A 82 11.49 14.56 2.96
N PHE A 83 10.19 14.81 3.16
CA PHE A 83 9.67 16.18 3.32
C PHE A 83 10.34 16.88 4.49
N LYS A 84 10.46 16.22 5.65
CA LYS A 84 11.21 16.80 6.78
C LYS A 84 12.68 17.05 6.44
N LEU A 85 13.33 16.22 5.63
CA LEU A 85 14.72 16.42 5.25
C LEU A 85 14.89 17.63 4.33
N LEU A 86 14.05 17.73 3.30
CA LEU A 86 14.09 18.79 2.29
C LEU A 86 13.73 20.16 2.86
N PHE A 87 12.65 20.24 3.64
CA PHE A 87 12.12 21.51 4.14
C PHE A 87 12.68 21.93 5.51
N ARG A 88 13.62 21.17 6.09
CA ARG A 88 14.36 21.57 7.29
C ARG A 88 15.59 22.43 6.97
N GLN A 89 15.95 22.59 5.69
CA GLN A 89 17.04 23.47 5.27
C GLN A 89 16.66 24.96 5.16
N ASP A 90 15.37 25.33 5.14
CA ASP A 90 14.93 26.73 4.98
C ASP A 90 14.90 27.57 6.29
N THR A 91 15.66 27.16 7.32
CA THR A 91 15.74 27.90 8.60
C THR A 91 17.16 28.26 9.01
N ARG A 92 18.00 28.66 8.05
CA ARG A 92 19.26 29.37 8.33
C ARG A 92 19.30 30.70 7.59
#